data_AF-A0A0R2JWZ3-F1
#
_entry.id   AF-A0A0R2JWZ3-F1
#
_cell.length_a   1.000
_cell.length_b   1.000
_cell.length_c   1.000
_cell.angle_alpha   90.00
_cell.angle_beta   90.00
_cell.angle_gamma   90.00
#
_symmetry.space_group_name_H-M   'P 1'
#
loop_
_entity.id
_entity.type
_entity.pdbx_description
1 polymer ?
#
loop_
_entity_poly.entity_id
_entity_poly.type
_entity_poly.pdbx_seq_one_letter_code
_entity_poly.pdbx_strand_id
1 'polypeptide(L)'
;MALIHGLGGNQMRYFAQHFNQLFHKFFSWQFLISFTVILTILLMLSSSFTPQGRIYQHHQKTVQAEKTKKQHKIKTTKKELPELQQKVASLTQQKNKLKHSVDNEALRTTAETEQAHDINNQCQIIEKQVQNLDDSVPGVKKVQLDFKDTQDWTRDHQ
;
A
#
# COMPACT_ATOMS: atom_id res chain seq x y z
N MET A 1 -4.32 -96.99 -0.92
CA MET A 1 -3.41 -96.80 0.24
C MET A 1 -2.69 -95.48 0.03
N ALA A 2 -2.93 -94.52 0.93
CA ALA A 2 -2.69 -93.10 0.71
C ALA A 2 -1.20 -92.73 0.72
N LEU A 3 -0.79 -91.92 -0.26
CA LEU A 3 0.49 -91.23 -0.33
C LEU A 3 0.18 -89.73 -0.48
N ILE A 4 -0.03 -89.05 0.65
CA ILE A 4 -0.05 -87.58 0.71
C ILE A 4 0.80 -87.18 1.91
N HIS A 5 2.11 -87.11 1.70
CA HIS A 5 3.07 -86.65 2.70
C HIS A 5 3.43 -85.19 2.40
N GLY A 6 3.03 -84.30 3.32
CA GLY A 6 3.76 -83.11 3.77
C GLY A 6 4.32 -82.13 2.73
N LEU A 7 3.51 -81.21 2.23
CA LEU A 7 4.00 -80.01 1.49
C LEU A 7 3.34 -78.67 1.89
N GLY A 8 2.47 -78.63 2.91
CA GLY A 8 1.77 -77.41 3.33
C GLY A 8 2.41 -76.61 4.48
N GLY A 9 3.18 -77.26 5.36
CA GLY A 9 3.67 -76.62 6.60
C GLY A 9 4.90 -75.71 6.43
N ASN A 10 5.80 -76.03 5.50
CA ASN A 10 7.04 -75.28 5.31
C ASN A 10 6.84 -73.96 4.54
N GLN A 11 5.94 -73.92 3.56
CA GLN A 11 5.64 -72.70 2.81
C GLN A 11 4.95 -71.64 3.68
N MET A 12 4.01 -72.05 4.54
CA MET A 12 3.34 -71.13 5.48
C MET A 12 4.32 -70.56 6.53
N ARG A 13 5.26 -71.36 7.04
CA ARG A 13 6.31 -70.86 7.96
C ARG A 13 7.27 -69.90 7.27
N TYR A 14 7.66 -70.19 6.03
CA TYR A 14 8.52 -69.32 5.23
C TYR A 14 7.84 -67.97 4.92
N PHE A 15 6.57 -68.01 4.55
CA PHE A 15 5.76 -66.80 4.32
C PHE A 15 5.59 -66.00 5.62
N ALA A 16 5.28 -66.65 6.74
CA ALA A 16 5.16 -66.00 8.03
C ALA A 16 6.48 -65.36 8.50
N GLN A 17 7.62 -66.02 8.27
CA GLN A 17 8.94 -65.47 8.61
C GLN A 17 9.29 -64.25 7.73
N HIS A 18 9.07 -64.33 6.41
CA HIS A 18 9.32 -63.19 5.52
C HIS A 18 8.37 -62.03 5.77
N PHE A 19 7.10 -62.32 6.04
CA PHE A 19 6.11 -61.31 6.40
C PHE A 19 6.48 -60.63 7.71
N ASN A 20 6.93 -61.38 8.71
CA ASN A 20 7.38 -60.81 9.98
C ASN A 20 8.67 -59.99 9.84
N GLN A 21 9.61 -60.41 8.98
CA GLN A 21 10.81 -59.62 8.65
C GLN A 21 10.46 -58.33 7.91
N LEU A 22 9.52 -58.37 6.97
CA LEU A 22 9.01 -57.19 6.29
C LEU A 22 8.31 -56.25 7.29
N PHE A 23 7.47 -56.78 8.17
CA PHE A 23 6.81 -56.01 9.23
C PHE A 23 7.82 -55.33 10.16
N HIS A 24 8.85 -56.03 10.63
CA HIS A 24 9.88 -55.40 11.45
C HIS A 24 10.69 -54.34 10.73
N LYS A 25 10.85 -54.44 9.40
CA LYS A 25 11.55 -53.44 8.59
C LYS A 25 10.70 -52.19 8.37
N PHE A 26 9.42 -52.37 8.03
CA PHE A 26 8.45 -51.29 7.81
C PHE A 26 7.97 -50.63 9.12
N PHE A 27 7.90 -51.37 10.22
CA PHE A 27 7.58 -50.85 11.56
C PHE A 27 8.80 -50.77 12.46
N SER A 28 9.99 -50.66 11.87
CA SER A 28 11.17 -50.29 12.65
C SER A 28 10.97 -48.88 13.21
N TRP A 29 11.38 -48.67 14.46
CA TRP A 29 11.33 -47.35 15.09
C TRP A 29 12.03 -46.27 14.25
N GLN A 30 13.12 -46.64 13.58
CA GLN A 30 13.87 -45.76 12.67
C GLN A 30 13.04 -45.34 11.45
N PHE A 31 12.26 -46.24 10.86
CA PHE A 31 11.36 -45.92 9.73
C PHE A 31 10.21 -45.02 10.18
N LEU A 32 9.60 -45.30 11.34
CA LEU A 32 8.53 -44.48 11.90
C LEU A 32 9.01 -43.05 12.23
N ILE A 33 10.20 -42.91 12.81
CA ILE A 33 10.82 -41.59 13.08
C ILE A 33 11.13 -40.87 11.76
N SER A 34 11.73 -41.56 10.79
CA SER A 34 12.07 -40.93 9.49
C SER A 34 10.81 -40.49 8.74
N PHE A 35 9.77 -41.32 8.72
CA PHE A 35 8.49 -41.02 8.09
C PHE A 35 7.80 -39.83 8.75
N THR A 36 7.77 -39.78 10.09
CA THR A 36 7.16 -38.66 10.83
C THR A 36 7.92 -37.35 10.61
N VAL A 37 9.26 -37.38 10.58
CA VAL A 37 10.08 -36.19 10.25
C VAL A 37 9.79 -35.71 8.83
N ILE A 38 9.79 -36.60 7.84
CA ILE A 38 9.49 -36.25 6.45
C ILE A 38 8.08 -35.68 6.30
N LEU A 39 7.07 -36.30 6.94
CA LEU A 39 5.69 -35.83 6.93
C LEU A 39 5.57 -34.44 7.57
N THR A 40 6.28 -34.20 8.68
CA THR A 40 6.28 -32.91 9.38
C THR A 40 6.90 -31.81 8.52
N ILE A 41 8.01 -32.09 7.83
CA ILE A 41 8.65 -31.17 6.89
C ILE A 41 7.72 -30.86 5.72
N LEU A 42 7.05 -31.87 5.16
CA LEU A 42 6.06 -31.71 4.08
C LEU A 42 4.86 -30.85 4.51
N LEU A 43 4.35 -31.05 5.71
CA LEU A 43 3.24 -30.26 6.27
C LEU A 43 3.67 -28.81 6.54
N MET A 44 4.87 -28.58 7.08
CA MET A 44 5.42 -27.23 7.28
C MET A 44 5.61 -26.50 5.94
N LEU A 45 6.15 -27.17 4.92
CA LEU A 45 6.28 -26.60 3.57
C LEU A 45 4.91 -26.30 2.96
N SER A 46 3.93 -27.18 3.14
CA SER A 46 2.56 -26.98 2.62
C SER A 46 1.86 -25.75 3.23
N SER A 47 2.15 -25.41 4.49
CA SER A 47 1.59 -24.20 5.12
C SER A 47 2.02 -22.90 4.42
N SER A 48 3.21 -22.90 3.83
CA SER A 48 3.76 -21.79 3.01
C SER A 48 3.15 -21.72 1.61
N PHE A 49 2.42 -22.76 1.17
CA PHE A 49 1.77 -22.85 -0.13
C PHE A 49 0.24 -22.82 -0.06
N THR A 50 -0.34 -22.55 1.11
CA THR A 50 -1.79 -22.28 1.18
C THR A 50 -2.10 -20.96 0.46
N PRO A 51 -3.18 -20.88 -0.32
CA PRO A 51 -3.56 -19.64 -1.02
C PRO A 51 -3.76 -18.46 -0.05
N GLN A 52 -4.12 -18.74 1.20
CA GLN A 52 -4.26 -17.74 2.26
C GLN A 52 -2.91 -17.11 2.67
N GLY A 53 -1.81 -17.86 2.68
CA GLY A 53 -0.47 -17.32 2.97
C GLY A 53 0.02 -16.34 1.91
N ARG A 54 -0.24 -16.62 0.62
CA ARG A 54 0.09 -15.69 -0.48
C ARG A 54 -0.78 -14.44 -0.46
N ILE A 55 -2.08 -14.57 -0.17
CA ILE A 55 -3.00 -13.42 -0.05
C ILE A 55 -2.59 -12.53 1.12
N TYR A 56 -2.22 -13.11 2.27
CA TYR A 56 -1.77 -12.35 3.43
C TYR A 56 -0.44 -11.62 3.18
N GLN A 57 0.54 -12.28 2.55
CA GLN A 57 1.80 -11.64 2.18
C GLN A 57 1.62 -10.55 1.11
N HIS A 58 0.75 -10.77 0.12
CA HIS A 58 0.43 -9.76 -0.88
C HIS A 58 -0.27 -8.55 -0.22
N HIS A 59 -1.25 -8.80 0.65
CA HIS A 59 -1.96 -7.77 1.39
C HIS A 59 -1.02 -6.96 2.30
N GLN A 60 -0.11 -7.61 3.03
CA GLN A 60 0.90 -6.91 3.83
C GLN A 60 1.83 -6.06 2.95
N LYS A 61 2.29 -6.57 1.81
CA LYS A 61 3.13 -5.81 0.87
C LYS A 61 2.38 -4.59 0.31
N THR A 62 1.09 -4.73 -0.04
CA THR A 62 0.28 -3.61 -0.54
C THR A 62 0.03 -2.56 0.55
N VAL A 63 -0.30 -2.98 1.77
CA VAL A 63 -0.52 -2.07 2.90
C VAL A 63 0.77 -1.35 3.29
N GLN A 64 1.90 -2.05 3.28
CA GLN A 64 3.20 -1.45 3.58
C GLN A 64 3.63 -0.47 2.47
N ALA A 65 3.41 -0.81 1.20
CA ALA A 65 3.65 0.10 0.09
C ALA A 65 2.77 1.37 0.18
N GLU A 66 1.49 1.23 0.54
CA GLU A 66 0.59 2.36 0.74
C GLU A 66 1.03 3.25 1.91
N LYS A 67 1.42 2.64 3.05
CA LYS A 67 1.98 3.36 4.21
C LYS A 67 3.24 4.14 3.83
N THR A 68 4.16 3.54 3.09
CA THR A 68 5.39 4.20 2.63
C THR A 68 5.08 5.36 1.68
N LYS A 69 4.12 5.18 0.75
CA LYS A 69 3.65 6.25 -0.14
C LYS A 69 3.06 7.43 0.64
N LYS A 70 2.19 7.17 1.63
CA LYS A 70 1.63 8.22 2.50
C LYS A 70 2.70 8.93 3.31
N GLN A 71 3.64 8.18 3.91
CA GLN A 71 4.76 8.78 4.65
C GLN A 71 5.65 9.65 3.76
N HIS A 72 5.93 9.21 2.53
CA HIS A 72 6.69 10.00 1.58
C HIS A 72 5.95 11.30 1.22
N LYS A 73 4.66 11.20 0.90
CA LYS A 73 3.82 12.37 0.60
C LYS A 73 3.81 13.37 1.76
N ILE A 74 3.60 12.91 3.00
CA ILE A 74 3.64 13.75 4.21
C ILE A 74 5.00 14.45 4.37
N LYS A 75 6.12 13.76 4.13
CA LYS A 75 7.46 14.36 4.21
C LYS A 75 7.65 15.45 3.15
N THR A 76 7.24 15.18 1.91
CA THR A 76 7.30 16.14 0.81
C THR A 76 6.43 17.36 1.12
N THR A 77 5.17 17.15 1.53
CA THR A 77 4.26 18.22 1.95
C THR A 77 4.88 19.08 3.06
N LYS A 78 5.46 18.49 4.11
CA LYS A 78 6.10 19.27 5.18
C LYS A 78 7.26 20.12 4.69
N LYS A 79 7.98 19.68 3.65
CA LYS A 79 9.11 20.42 3.07
C LYS A 79 8.63 21.58 2.19
N GLU A 80 7.61 21.36 1.38
CA GLU A 80 7.11 22.33 0.40
C GLU A 80 6.12 23.33 0.99
N LEU A 81 5.43 22.95 2.08
CA LEU A 81 4.37 23.75 2.70
C LEU A 81 4.80 25.19 3.06
N PRO A 82 5.97 25.46 3.67
CA PRO A 82 6.35 26.82 4.02
C PRO A 82 6.49 27.74 2.80
N GLU A 83 7.05 27.23 1.71
CA GLU A 83 7.24 27.99 0.47
C GLU A 83 5.88 28.27 -0.20
N LEU A 84 5.02 27.25 -0.28
CA LEU A 84 3.67 27.38 -0.82
C LEU A 84 2.81 28.33 0.02
N GLN A 85 2.91 28.24 1.35
CA GLN A 85 2.21 29.13 2.27
C GLN A 85 2.62 30.59 2.03
N GLN A 86 3.91 30.87 1.82
CA GLN A 86 4.39 32.22 1.52
C GLN A 86 3.88 32.71 0.16
N LYS A 87 3.91 31.85 -0.88
CA LYS A 87 3.39 32.18 -2.21
C LYS A 87 1.89 32.51 -2.16
N VAL A 88 1.09 31.65 -1.55
CA VAL A 88 -0.35 31.87 -1.40
C VAL A 88 -0.66 33.12 -0.58
N ALA A 89 0.08 33.37 0.51
CA ALA A 89 -0.09 34.58 1.31
C ALA A 89 0.21 35.86 0.49
N SER A 90 1.26 35.84 -0.34
CA SER A 90 1.58 36.95 -1.23
C SER A 90 0.47 37.21 -2.25
N LEU A 91 -0.03 36.16 -2.90
CA LEU A 91 -1.15 36.27 -3.85
C LEU A 91 -2.42 36.78 -3.18
N THR A 92 -2.73 36.27 -1.99
CA THR A 92 -3.87 36.73 -1.19
C THR A 92 -3.74 38.22 -0.84
N GLN A 93 -2.53 38.67 -0.50
CA GLN A 93 -2.28 40.08 -0.21
C GLN A 93 -2.43 40.95 -1.46
N GLN A 94 -1.92 40.53 -2.61
CA GLN A 94 -2.11 41.22 -3.88
C GLN A 94 -3.60 41.32 -4.25
N LYS A 95 -4.32 40.21 -4.12
CA LYS A 95 -5.78 40.15 -4.30
C LYS A 95 -6.51 41.12 -3.36
N ASN A 96 -6.16 41.15 -2.08
CA ASN A 96 -6.80 42.05 -1.11
C ASN A 96 -6.55 43.53 -1.44
N LYS A 97 -5.35 43.89 -1.90
CA LYS A 97 -5.05 45.26 -2.36
C LYS A 97 -5.88 45.62 -3.59
N LEU A 98 -5.95 44.73 -4.57
CA LEU A 98 -6.72 44.93 -5.78
C LEU A 98 -8.22 45.01 -5.49
N LYS A 99 -8.74 44.11 -4.66
CA LYS A 99 -10.13 44.15 -4.19
C LYS A 99 -10.47 45.48 -3.54
N HIS A 100 -9.60 45.97 -2.66
CA HIS A 100 -9.80 47.28 -2.03
C HIS A 100 -9.77 48.43 -3.04
N SER A 101 -8.96 48.35 -4.10
CA SER A 101 -8.98 49.33 -5.20
C SER A 101 -10.33 49.32 -5.93
N VAL A 102 -10.76 48.13 -6.37
CA VAL A 102 -12.03 47.91 -7.07
C VAL A 102 -13.24 48.32 -6.22
N ASP A 103 -13.22 48.05 -4.91
CA ASP A 103 -14.32 48.40 -4.01
C ASP A 103 -14.44 49.93 -3.78
N ASN A 104 -13.36 50.70 -4.00
CA ASN A 104 -13.35 52.16 -3.82
C ASN A 104 -13.50 52.95 -5.14
N GLU A 105 -13.28 52.33 -6.29
CA GLU A 105 -13.52 52.95 -7.60
C GLU A 105 -14.89 52.54 -8.16
N ALA A 106 -15.66 53.50 -8.67
CA ALA A 106 -17.00 53.24 -9.20
C ALA A 106 -17.01 52.41 -10.51
N LEU A 107 -15.85 52.29 -11.17
CA LEU A 107 -15.67 51.61 -12.44
C LEU A 107 -14.30 50.94 -12.47
N ARG A 108 -14.26 49.66 -12.83
CA ARG A 108 -13.01 48.91 -12.97
C ARG A 108 -12.17 49.46 -14.12
N THR A 109 -10.88 49.62 -13.87
CA THR A 109 -9.93 50.03 -14.91
C THR A 109 -9.32 48.80 -15.61
N THR A 110 -8.81 48.99 -16.83
CA THR A 110 -8.09 47.94 -17.56
C THR A 110 -6.89 47.40 -16.77
N ALA A 111 -6.21 48.27 -16.02
CA ALA A 111 -5.07 47.89 -15.19
C ALA A 111 -5.46 46.94 -14.05
N GLU A 112 -6.64 47.14 -13.44
CA GLU A 112 -7.15 46.26 -12.39
C GLU A 112 -7.55 44.88 -12.94
N THR A 113 -8.11 44.83 -14.14
CA THR A 113 -8.43 43.58 -14.84
C THR A 113 -7.16 42.81 -15.22
N GLU A 114 -6.15 43.51 -15.75
CA GLU A 114 -4.84 42.91 -16.05
C GLU A 114 -4.15 42.37 -14.79
N GLN A 115 -4.24 43.08 -13.67
CA GLN A 115 -3.69 42.63 -12.40
C GLN A 115 -4.44 41.41 -11.85
N ALA A 116 -5.77 41.34 -11.98
CA ALA A 116 -6.53 40.15 -11.62
C ALA A 116 -6.13 38.94 -12.48
N HIS A 117 -5.93 39.16 -13.78
CA HIS A 117 -5.48 38.13 -14.71
C HIS A 117 -4.08 37.61 -14.35
N ASP A 118 -3.14 38.48 -14.01
CA ASP A 118 -1.80 38.09 -13.58
C ASP A 118 -1.82 37.24 -12.30
N ILE A 119 -2.59 37.65 -11.28
CA ILE A 119 -2.74 36.87 -10.04
C ILE A 119 -3.38 35.50 -10.35
N ASN A 120 -4.39 35.43 -11.23
CA ASN A 120 -4.99 34.16 -11.64
C ASN A 120 -3.98 33.25 -12.36
N ASN A 121 -3.14 33.79 -13.25
CA ASN A 121 -2.08 33.04 -13.91
C ASN A 121 -1.06 32.48 -12.90
N GLN A 122 -0.66 33.30 -11.91
CA GLN A 122 0.20 32.83 -10.83
C GLN A 122 -0.47 31.73 -10.00
N CYS A 123 -1.79 31.80 -9.78
CA CYS A 123 -2.55 30.73 -9.12
C CYS A 123 -2.51 29.43 -9.93
N GLN A 124 -2.70 29.48 -11.26
CA GLN A 124 -2.63 28.29 -12.13
C GLN A 124 -1.26 27.61 -12.10
N ILE A 125 -0.17 28.39 -11.99
CA ILE A 125 1.20 27.86 -11.92
C ILE A 125 1.39 27.00 -10.65
N ILE A 126 0.83 27.43 -9.52
CA ILE A 126 1.00 26.74 -8.23
C ILE A 126 -0.14 25.76 -7.90
N GLU A 127 -1.21 25.73 -8.70
CA GLU A 127 -2.42 24.93 -8.45
C GLU A 127 -2.09 23.45 -8.19
N LYS A 128 -1.29 22.83 -9.07
CA LYS A 128 -0.90 21.42 -8.93
C LYS A 128 -0.09 21.17 -7.66
N GLN A 129 0.73 22.14 -7.24
CA GLN A 129 1.54 22.01 -6.02
C GLN A 129 0.65 22.04 -4.79
N VAL A 130 -0.35 22.95 -4.76
CA VAL A 130 -1.35 23.03 -3.67
C VAL A 130 -2.23 21.78 -3.62
N GLN A 131 -2.68 21.28 -4.77
CA GLN A 131 -3.49 20.04 -4.88
C GLN A 131 -2.72 18.77 -4.44
N ASN A 132 -1.39 18.78 -4.58
CA ASN A 132 -0.54 17.67 -4.19
C ASN A 132 -0.19 17.62 -2.70
N LEU A 133 -0.58 18.63 -1.90
CA LEU A 133 -0.38 18.62 -0.46
C LEU A 133 -1.18 17.47 0.19
N ASP A 134 -0.66 16.95 1.31
CA ASP A 134 -1.35 15.97 2.14
C ASP A 134 -2.11 16.66 3.27
N ASP A 135 -3.43 16.52 3.28
CA ASP A 135 -4.33 17.17 4.25
C ASP A 135 -4.09 16.77 5.71
N SER A 136 -3.34 15.69 5.94
CA SER A 136 -2.93 15.26 7.28
C SER A 136 -1.87 16.18 7.88
N VAL A 137 -1.20 17.02 7.08
CA VAL A 137 -0.19 17.97 7.56
C VAL A 137 -0.87 19.24 8.07
N PRO A 138 -0.61 19.66 9.33
CA PRO A 138 -1.17 20.90 9.87
C PRO A 138 -0.84 22.11 9.00
N GLY A 139 -1.81 22.99 8.78
CA GLY A 139 -1.65 24.20 7.97
C GLY A 139 -2.01 24.03 6.49
N VAL A 140 -2.00 22.82 5.93
CA VAL A 140 -2.38 22.56 4.52
C VAL A 140 -3.79 23.05 4.22
N LYS A 141 -4.76 22.74 5.08
CA LYS A 141 -6.15 23.17 4.90
C LYS A 141 -6.29 24.69 4.79
N LYS A 142 -5.51 25.44 5.59
CA LYS A 142 -5.53 26.90 5.54
C LYS A 142 -4.98 27.40 4.20
N VAL A 143 -3.84 26.87 3.76
CA VAL A 143 -3.23 27.22 2.47
C VAL A 143 -4.17 26.92 1.31
N GLN A 144 -4.83 25.76 1.30
CA GLN A 144 -5.81 25.40 0.27
C GLN A 144 -7.03 26.34 0.27
N LEU A 145 -7.51 26.75 1.45
CA LEU A 145 -8.64 27.67 1.57
C LEU A 145 -8.28 29.07 1.06
N ASP A 146 -7.15 29.62 1.51
CA ASP A 146 -6.65 30.94 1.11
C ASP A 146 -6.34 30.98 -0.41
N PHE A 147 -5.78 29.89 -0.94
CA PHE A 147 -5.54 29.71 -2.37
C PHE A 147 -6.84 29.72 -3.16
N LYS A 148 -7.85 28.93 -2.71
CA LYS A 148 -9.13 28.83 -3.40
C LYS A 148 -9.88 30.16 -3.39
N ASP A 149 -9.94 30.87 -2.25
CA ASP A 149 -10.53 32.22 -2.17
C ASP A 149 -9.89 33.18 -3.17
N THR A 150 -8.55 33.15 -3.25
CA THR A 150 -7.80 33.99 -4.18
C THR A 150 -8.06 33.63 -5.65
N GLN A 151 -8.03 32.35 -5.99
CA GLN A 151 -8.27 31.86 -7.34
C GLN A 151 -9.71 32.14 -7.79
N ASP A 152 -10.70 31.84 -6.95
CA ASP A 152 -12.12 32.06 -7.29
C ASP A 152 -12.39 33.57 -7.48
N TRP A 153 -11.91 34.42 -6.57
CA TRP A 153 -12.10 35.86 -6.70
C TRP A 153 -11.43 36.39 -7.98
N THR A 154 -10.17 36.05 -8.23
CA THR A 154 -9.45 36.56 -9.42
C THR A 154 -10.03 36.04 -10.73
N ARG A 155 -10.53 34.80 -10.77
CA ARG A 155 -11.22 34.23 -11.95
C ARG A 155 -12.49 35.01 -12.29
N ASP A 156 -13.25 35.41 -11.28
CA ASP A 156 -14.50 36.17 -11.48
C ASP A 156 -14.23 37.65 -11.80
N HIS A 157 -12.97 38.07 -11.69
CA HIS A 157 -12.53 39.45 -11.83
C HIS A 157 -11.50 39.63 -12.97
N GLN A 158 -11.27 38.65 -13.84
CA GLN A 158 -10.43 38.81 -15.04
C GLN A 158 -11.23 39.24 -16.27
#